data_AF-A0AA95K5H1-F1
#
_entry.id   AF-A0AA95K5H1-F1
#
_cell.length_a   1.000
_cell.length_b   1.000
_cell.length_c   1.000
_cell.angle_alpha   90.00
_cell.angle_beta   90.00
_cell.angle_gamma   90.00
#
_symmetry.space_group_name_H-M   'P 1'
#
loop_
_entity.id
_entity.type
_entity.pdbx_description
1 polymer ?
#
loop_
_entity_poly.entity_id
_entity_poly.type
_entity_poly.pdbx_seq_one_letter_code
_entity_poly.pdbx_strand_id
1 'polypeptide(L)'
;MKKRPISFKSGKIVQKETNGALYTRAAQYIEYNNELFRVKNPFYSNYVAAEEVIMGGIFSMTGLDATRMLLCNDCDDFFIFNKKTRGDFQDGKNLSSFACVASQVEPSFKDLGDFLLDEKMMIEIIKKSAIEELLLDSYIKKSVVKYQSLREIFNKADCELTNILQKYPNKSYLAKPDVLAQIKNKNLIKFTMLEEMNKLLPQKLRDEQLKHFFVSRLLNNWDYLNFAFCNFGYFIDKRIHPTEFKGMTVDFGGSGTLGFGGLAKNESYQRAMQGARPENPLASTSLFTEKDANFSNNLPDSLTGISSVPRSRPLLSTIRGQVAVENNIFEAKDFNNFNKELMPALEVAYRLQVLPDHAIEDYLHENWLMGEKDFPYRDKDSKYNIDTAKIIAIIKDRKRSFIQYFGQDTIKHWEQNNILQAAKIRIEIADSLKRLMNKIYTIQPVSAASQTV
;
A
#
# COMPACT_ATOMS: atom_id res chain seq x y z
N MET A 1 13.71 -24.98 1.34
CA MET A 1 13.94 -24.70 2.78
C MET A 1 13.34 -23.33 3.04
N LYS A 2 12.42 -23.20 4.00
CA LYS A 2 11.72 -21.92 4.23
C LYS A 2 12.63 -20.87 4.83
N LYS A 3 12.38 -19.59 4.52
CA LYS A 3 13.15 -18.48 5.10
C LYS A 3 12.80 -18.30 6.57
N ARG A 4 13.80 -18.36 7.44
CA ARG A 4 13.67 -18.07 8.86
C ARG A 4 13.68 -16.55 9.09
N PRO A 5 13.03 -16.05 10.17
CA PRO A 5 13.17 -14.66 10.58
C PRO A 5 14.63 -14.31 10.80
N ILE A 6 14.98 -13.06 10.52
CA ILE A 6 16.31 -12.52 10.80
C ILE A 6 16.37 -12.09 12.26
N SER A 7 17.35 -12.58 12.99
CA SER A 7 17.62 -12.14 14.36
C SER A 7 18.09 -10.70 14.37
N PHE A 8 17.37 -9.83 15.05
CA PHE A 8 17.75 -8.43 15.24
C PHE A 8 18.44 -8.20 16.59
N LYS A 9 18.94 -9.25 17.24
CA LYS A 9 19.60 -9.17 18.56
C LYS A 9 20.75 -8.16 18.64
N SER A 10 21.44 -7.90 17.53
CA SER A 10 22.53 -6.91 17.43
C SER A 10 22.08 -5.55 16.87
N GLY A 11 20.78 -5.36 16.63
CA GLY A 11 20.21 -4.12 16.13
C GLY A 11 20.22 -3.02 17.19
N LYS A 12 20.52 -1.79 16.75
CA LYS A 12 20.57 -0.62 17.64
C LYS A 12 19.32 0.24 17.47
N ILE A 13 18.62 0.50 18.56
CA ILE A 13 17.53 1.49 18.55
C ILE A 13 18.12 2.88 18.35
N VAL A 14 17.76 3.54 17.25
CA VAL A 14 18.18 4.92 16.96
C VAL A 14 17.09 5.94 17.24
N GLN A 15 15.82 5.53 17.16
CA GLN A 15 14.68 6.36 17.54
C GLN A 15 13.54 5.48 18.02
N LYS A 16 12.99 5.84 19.19
CA LYS A 16 11.74 5.25 19.68
C LYS A 16 10.57 6.10 19.19
N GLU A 17 9.65 5.53 18.42
CA GLU A 17 8.34 6.19 18.25
C GLU A 17 7.53 5.94 19.53
N THR A 18 7.76 6.77 20.55
CA THR A 18 6.89 6.81 21.73
C THR A 18 5.63 7.59 21.35
N ASN A 19 4.64 6.92 20.79
CA ASN A 19 3.35 7.51 20.38
C ASN A 19 3.53 8.96 19.88
N GLY A 20 4.24 9.12 18.77
CA GLY A 20 4.14 10.36 18.02
C GLY A 20 2.67 10.61 17.75
N ALA A 21 2.26 11.87 17.69
CA ALA A 21 0.88 12.29 17.41
C ALA A 21 0.29 11.71 16.10
N LEU A 22 1.05 10.87 15.37
CA LEU A 22 0.67 10.21 14.14
C LEU A 22 0.63 8.66 14.26
N TYR A 23 -0.58 8.18 14.49
CA TYR A 23 -1.27 7.11 13.75
C TYR A 23 -0.74 5.66 13.55
N THR A 24 0.38 5.21 14.11
CA THR A 24 0.81 3.78 13.99
C THR A 24 0.98 3.07 15.34
N ARG A 25 0.84 1.73 15.38
CA ARG A 25 1.25 0.92 16.54
C ARG A 25 2.71 1.23 16.86
N ALA A 26 3.10 1.26 18.14
CA ALA A 26 4.46 1.59 18.56
C ALA A 26 5.49 0.86 17.66
N ALA A 27 6.22 1.63 16.87
CA ALA A 27 7.30 1.15 16.03
C ALA A 27 8.63 1.67 16.59
N GLN A 28 9.72 1.03 16.20
CA GLN A 28 11.07 1.41 16.60
C GLN A 28 11.90 1.52 15.33
N TYR A 29 12.73 2.56 15.24
CA TYR A 29 13.73 2.64 14.18
C TYR A 29 15.00 1.95 14.66
N ILE A 30 15.37 0.89 13.95
CA ILE A 30 16.48 0.00 14.28
C ILE A 30 17.51 0.07 13.17
N GLU A 31 18.74 0.40 13.52
CA GLU A 31 19.89 0.25 12.64
C GLU A 31 20.42 -1.18 12.74
N TYR A 32 20.50 -1.87 11.61
CA TYR A 32 20.99 -3.24 11.51
C TYR A 32 21.74 -3.42 10.19
N ASN A 33 22.99 -3.89 10.25
CA ASN A 33 23.88 -4.04 9.09
C ASN A 33 24.00 -2.78 8.21
N ASN A 34 24.14 -1.60 8.84
CA ASN A 34 24.20 -0.28 8.19
C ASN A 34 22.93 0.10 7.39
N GLU A 35 21.83 -0.62 7.59
CA GLU A 35 20.52 -0.29 7.03
C GLU A 35 19.58 0.16 8.16
N LEU A 36 18.72 1.14 7.88
CA LEU A 36 17.71 1.60 8.82
C LEU A 36 16.38 0.89 8.55
N PHE A 37 15.80 0.30 9.59
CA PHE A 37 14.52 -0.38 9.53
C PHE A 37 13.51 0.26 10.47
N ARG A 38 12.29 0.45 9.99
CA ARG A 38 11.12 0.68 10.83
C ARG A 38 10.55 -0.68 11.24
N VAL A 39 10.73 -1.04 12.51
CA VAL A 39 10.29 -2.33 13.06
C VAL A 39 8.99 -2.13 13.82
N LYS A 40 8.01 -3.00 13.60
CA LYS A 40 6.74 -3.01 14.34
C LYS A 40 6.39 -4.40 14.84
N ASN A 41 5.79 -4.44 16.04
CA ASN A 41 5.20 -5.62 16.62
C ASN A 41 3.71 -5.71 16.24
N PRO A 42 3.30 -6.66 15.37
CA PRO A 42 1.88 -6.87 15.09
C PRO A 42 1.18 -7.48 16.31
N PHE A 43 -0.03 -7.03 16.59
CA PHE A 43 -0.69 -7.40 17.85
C PHE A 43 -1.08 -8.88 17.94
N TYR A 44 -1.44 -9.61 16.88
CA TYR A 44 -2.21 -10.85 17.07
C TYR A 44 -1.34 -12.09 17.15
N SER A 45 -0.50 -12.30 16.14
CA SER A 45 0.29 -13.54 16.03
C SER A 45 1.45 -13.35 15.06
N ASN A 46 2.37 -14.33 15.07
CA ASN A 46 3.43 -14.37 14.07
C ASN A 46 2.89 -14.52 12.64
N TYR A 47 1.72 -15.16 12.47
CA TYR A 47 1.04 -15.29 11.17
C TYR A 47 0.77 -13.91 10.54
N VAL A 48 0.27 -12.94 11.32
CA VAL A 48 0.03 -11.57 10.84
C VAL A 48 1.33 -10.90 10.39
N ALA A 49 2.42 -11.08 11.13
CA ALA A 49 3.73 -10.54 10.74
C ALA A 49 4.20 -11.13 9.41
N ALA A 50 4.08 -12.45 9.26
CA ALA A 50 4.51 -13.17 8.08
C ALA A 50 3.67 -12.79 6.86
N GLU A 51 2.35 -12.81 6.98
CA GLU A 51 1.46 -12.47 5.86
C GLU A 51 1.66 -11.03 5.39
N GLU A 52 1.87 -10.08 6.29
CA GLU A 52 2.20 -8.70 5.91
C GLU A 52 3.47 -8.62 5.05
N VAL A 53 4.56 -9.28 5.47
CA VAL A 53 5.82 -9.35 4.69
C VAL A 53 5.60 -10.05 3.35
N ILE A 54 4.83 -11.13 3.33
CA ILE A 54 4.54 -11.89 2.11
C ILE A 54 3.76 -11.02 1.12
N MET A 55 2.70 -10.32 1.57
CA MET A 55 1.91 -9.43 0.71
C MET A 55 2.75 -8.30 0.13
N GLY A 56 3.64 -7.70 0.92
CA GLY A 56 4.61 -6.72 0.40
C GLY A 56 5.51 -7.31 -0.69
N GLY A 57 6.00 -8.54 -0.52
CA GLY A 57 6.77 -9.22 -1.56
C GLY A 57 5.97 -9.54 -2.81
N ILE A 58 4.74 -10.08 -2.70
CA ILE A 58 3.87 -10.31 -3.86
C ILE A 58 3.62 -9.00 -4.62
N PHE A 59 3.43 -7.89 -3.92
CA PHE A 59 3.34 -6.57 -4.54
C PHE A 59 4.61 -6.25 -5.35
N SER A 60 5.78 -6.36 -4.73
CA SER A 60 7.07 -6.08 -5.37
C SER A 60 7.38 -6.97 -6.58
N MET A 61 6.85 -8.19 -6.64
CA MET A 61 7.02 -9.08 -7.80
C MET A 61 6.45 -8.50 -9.09
N THR A 62 5.52 -7.54 -9.01
CA THR A 62 4.99 -6.81 -10.19
C THR A 62 5.98 -5.80 -10.80
N GLY A 63 7.15 -5.63 -10.16
CA GLY A 63 8.15 -4.62 -10.54
C GLY A 63 7.84 -3.22 -10.03
N LEU A 64 6.68 -3.00 -9.39
CA LEU A 64 6.40 -1.76 -8.67
C LEU A 64 7.12 -1.75 -7.31
N ASP A 65 7.51 -0.56 -6.85
CA ASP A 65 8.29 -0.41 -5.64
C ASP A 65 7.42 -0.57 -4.38
N ALA A 66 7.87 -1.43 -3.47
CA ALA A 66 7.41 -1.47 -2.09
C ALA A 66 8.64 -1.47 -1.19
N THR A 67 8.48 -0.98 0.04
CA THR A 67 9.56 -1.05 1.03
C THR A 67 10.03 -2.50 1.18
N ARG A 68 11.35 -2.73 1.29
CA ARG A 68 11.87 -4.06 1.55
C ARG A 68 11.41 -4.50 2.94
N MET A 69 10.55 -5.51 2.97
CA MET A 69 10.01 -6.06 4.22
C MET A 69 10.73 -7.34 4.60
N LEU A 70 11.02 -7.47 5.89
CA LEU A 70 11.67 -8.63 6.48
C LEU A 70 10.88 -9.07 7.70
N LEU A 71 10.82 -10.39 7.89
CA LEU A 71 10.41 -10.97 9.14
C LEU A 71 11.61 -10.98 10.08
N CYS A 72 11.45 -10.44 11.28
CA CYS A 72 12.51 -10.40 12.28
C CYS A 72 12.05 -10.96 13.63
N ASN A 73 12.99 -11.41 14.44
CA ASN A 73 12.78 -11.91 15.80
C ASN A 73 13.87 -11.36 16.74
N ASP A 74 13.93 -11.85 17.98
CA ASP A 74 14.83 -11.31 19.03
C ASP A 74 14.62 -9.80 19.24
N CYS A 75 13.35 -9.39 19.32
CA CYS A 75 12.93 -7.98 19.43
C CYS A 75 12.48 -7.61 20.86
N ASP A 76 12.83 -8.42 21.85
CA ASP A 76 12.47 -8.26 23.27
C ASP A 76 13.12 -7.05 23.92
N ASP A 77 14.28 -6.62 23.43
CA ASP A 77 14.89 -5.33 23.81
C ASP A 77 14.18 -4.12 23.20
N PHE A 78 13.39 -4.32 22.14
CA PHE A 78 12.70 -3.25 21.40
C PHE A 78 11.26 -3.07 21.85
N PHE A 79 10.59 -4.16 22.22
CA PHE A 79 9.17 -4.17 22.57
C PHE A 79 8.89 -4.93 23.86
N ILE A 80 7.96 -4.38 24.65
CA ILE A 80 7.36 -5.12 25.76
C ILE A 80 6.33 -6.09 25.18
N PHE A 81 6.58 -7.39 25.30
CA PHE A 81 5.63 -8.44 24.94
C PHE A 81 4.77 -8.82 26.14
N ASN A 82 3.45 -8.64 26.04
CA ASN A 82 2.46 -9.06 27.02
C ASN A 82 1.07 -9.18 26.36
N LYS A 83 0.05 -9.60 27.11
CA LYS A 83 -1.34 -9.75 26.60
C LYS A 83 -1.94 -8.46 25.97
N LYS A 84 -1.43 -7.27 26.32
CA LYS A 84 -1.89 -5.98 25.75
C LYS A 84 -1.15 -5.57 24.48
N THR A 85 -0.02 -6.20 24.18
CA THR A 85 0.78 -5.89 22.98
C THR A 85 0.84 -7.06 22.01
N ARG A 86 0.51 -8.27 22.48
CA ARG A 86 0.59 -9.51 21.72
C ARG A 86 -0.52 -10.51 22.14
N GLY A 87 -1.38 -10.88 21.20
CA GLY A 87 -2.65 -11.60 21.42
C GLY A 87 -2.48 -13.11 21.57
N ASP A 88 -1.40 -13.67 21.04
CA ASP A 88 -0.93 -15.03 21.27
C ASP A 88 0.06 -15.15 22.44
N PHE A 89 0.26 -14.07 23.21
CA PHE A 89 1.11 -14.08 24.40
C PHE A 89 0.56 -14.97 25.52
N GLN A 90 1.46 -15.72 26.14
CA GLN A 90 1.24 -16.48 27.38
C GLN A 90 2.48 -16.33 28.26
N ASP A 91 2.28 -16.30 29.58
CA ASP A 91 3.38 -16.16 30.55
C ASP A 91 4.37 -17.32 30.41
N GLY A 92 5.67 -17.04 30.56
CA GLY A 92 6.74 -18.04 30.42
C GLY A 92 7.09 -18.42 28.97
N LYS A 93 6.47 -17.81 27.95
CA LYS A 93 6.85 -18.02 26.56
C LYS A 93 8.23 -17.44 26.25
N ASN A 94 8.96 -18.13 25.38
CA ASN A 94 10.21 -17.63 24.82
C ASN A 94 9.95 -16.42 23.90
N LEU A 95 10.37 -15.23 24.34
CA LEU A 95 10.13 -13.99 23.61
C LEU A 95 10.87 -13.92 22.26
N SER A 96 11.99 -14.62 22.11
CA SER A 96 12.74 -14.67 20.84
C SER A 96 11.99 -15.38 19.72
N SER A 97 10.91 -16.09 20.04
CA SER A 97 10.02 -16.71 19.05
C SER A 97 9.01 -15.73 18.45
N PHE A 98 8.80 -14.54 19.02
CA PHE A 98 7.85 -13.58 18.49
C PHE A 98 8.40 -12.87 17.26
N ALA A 99 7.65 -13.01 16.16
CA ALA A 99 7.98 -12.37 14.91
C ALA A 99 7.40 -10.95 14.84
N CYS A 100 8.24 -10.04 14.36
CA CYS A 100 7.98 -8.64 14.08
C CYS A 100 8.20 -8.35 12.59
N VAL A 101 7.63 -7.24 12.11
CA VAL A 101 7.79 -6.78 10.73
C VAL A 101 8.83 -5.67 10.72
N ALA A 102 9.90 -5.84 9.93
CA ALA A 102 10.89 -4.81 9.69
C ALA A 102 10.75 -4.30 8.24
N SER A 103 10.48 -3.02 8.08
CA SER A 103 10.41 -2.35 6.78
C SER A 103 11.62 -1.45 6.62
N GLN A 104 12.41 -1.64 5.55
CA GLN A 104 13.57 -0.79 5.28
C GLN A 104 13.12 0.65 5.02
N VAL A 105 13.76 1.60 5.69
CA VAL A 105 13.49 3.03 5.49
C VAL A 105 14.21 3.48 4.22
N GLU A 106 13.44 4.03 3.28
CA GLU A 106 13.98 4.76 2.13
C GLU A 106 14.16 6.23 2.51
N PRO A 107 15.40 6.75 2.62
CA PRO A 107 15.63 8.10 3.16
C PRO A 107 14.98 9.23 2.37
N SER A 108 14.76 9.04 1.07
CA SER A 108 14.12 10.04 0.21
C SER A 108 12.59 9.90 0.15
N PHE A 109 12.03 8.85 0.75
CA PHE A 109 10.59 8.62 0.72
C PHE A 109 9.86 9.68 1.53
N LYS A 110 8.84 10.25 0.92
CA LYS A 110 7.81 11.02 1.58
C LYS A 110 6.49 10.33 1.30
N ASP A 111 5.73 10.08 2.35
CA ASP A 111 4.36 9.67 2.15
C ASP A 111 3.57 10.76 1.40
N LEU A 112 2.48 10.38 0.73
CA LEU A 112 1.79 11.28 -0.17
C LEU A 112 1.24 12.52 0.55
N GLY A 113 0.86 12.42 1.82
CA GLY A 113 0.43 13.57 2.61
C GLY A 113 1.57 14.58 2.78
N ASP A 114 2.70 14.13 3.29
CA ASP A 114 3.89 14.97 3.50
C ASP A 114 4.49 15.47 2.18
N PHE A 115 4.42 14.67 1.12
CA PHE A 115 4.85 15.04 -0.22
C PHE A 115 4.06 16.24 -0.75
N LEU A 116 2.73 16.22 -0.61
CA LEU A 116 1.86 17.30 -1.08
C LEU A 116 2.03 18.60 -0.26
N LEU A 117 2.48 18.50 0.99
CA LEU A 117 2.68 19.65 1.88
C LEU A 117 4.06 20.32 1.72
N ASP A 118 5.00 19.69 1.00
CA ASP A 118 6.30 20.28 0.67
C ASP A 118 6.15 21.38 -0.40
N GLU A 119 6.06 22.62 0.09
CA GLU A 119 5.81 23.79 -0.76
C GLU A 119 6.85 23.99 -1.85
N LYS A 120 8.14 23.83 -1.52
CA LYS A 120 9.22 24.06 -2.49
C LYS A 120 9.14 23.00 -3.58
N MET A 121 9.03 21.75 -3.18
CA MET A 121 8.96 20.61 -4.09
C MET A 121 7.73 20.67 -4.99
N MET A 122 6.54 20.90 -4.43
CA MET A 122 5.30 20.93 -5.21
C MET A 122 5.26 22.08 -6.21
N ILE A 123 5.76 23.27 -5.85
CA ILE A 123 5.86 24.40 -6.78
C ILE A 123 6.82 24.06 -7.94
N GLU A 124 7.96 23.43 -7.65
CA GLU A 124 8.91 22.99 -8.67
C GLU A 124 8.31 21.94 -9.60
N ILE A 125 7.59 20.95 -9.06
CA ILE A 125 6.90 19.91 -9.83
C ILE A 125 5.85 20.53 -10.76
N ILE A 126 5.00 21.43 -10.24
CA ILE A 126 3.97 22.11 -11.04
C ILE A 126 4.61 22.90 -12.19
N LYS A 127 5.66 23.67 -11.90
CA LYS A 127 6.38 24.46 -12.91
C LYS A 127 7.02 23.58 -13.98
N LYS A 128 7.78 22.56 -13.56
CA LYS A 128 8.50 21.65 -14.46
C LYS A 128 7.54 20.92 -15.39
N SER A 129 6.47 20.34 -14.84
CA SER A 129 5.47 19.62 -15.63
C SER A 129 4.77 20.53 -16.63
N ALA A 130 4.42 21.75 -16.23
CA ALA A 130 3.75 22.69 -17.12
C ALA A 130 4.67 23.14 -18.28
N ILE A 131 5.97 23.28 -18.04
CA ILE A 131 6.97 23.55 -19.09
C ILE A 131 7.06 22.35 -20.04
N GLU A 132 7.15 21.12 -19.52
CA GLU A 132 7.17 19.89 -20.32
C GLU A 132 5.91 19.72 -21.18
N GLU A 133 4.76 20.16 -20.68
CA GLU A 133 3.47 20.15 -21.38
C GLU A 133 3.21 21.40 -22.25
N LEU A 134 4.20 22.32 -22.37
CA LEU A 134 4.09 23.57 -23.15
C LEU A 134 2.89 24.45 -22.75
N LEU A 135 2.55 24.46 -21.46
CA LEU A 135 1.46 25.28 -20.92
C LEU A 135 1.89 26.74 -20.75
N LEU A 136 0.93 27.65 -20.91
CA LEU A 136 1.16 29.09 -20.77
C LEU A 136 1.56 29.47 -19.33
N ASP A 137 2.40 30.50 -19.17
CA ASP A 137 2.80 31.05 -17.86
C ASP A 137 1.61 31.43 -16.97
N SER A 138 0.50 31.86 -17.58
CA SER A 138 -0.74 32.17 -16.87
C SER A 138 -1.36 30.94 -16.20
N TYR A 139 -1.25 29.76 -16.82
CA TYR A 139 -1.66 28.49 -16.22
C TYR A 139 -0.77 28.14 -15.04
N ILE A 140 0.56 28.24 -15.21
CA ILE A 140 1.54 27.96 -14.15
C ILE A 140 1.24 28.83 -12.92
N LYS A 141 1.07 30.14 -13.13
CA LYS A 141 0.75 31.09 -12.06
C LYS A 141 -0.56 30.72 -11.37
N LYS A 142 -1.61 30.37 -12.12
CA LYS A 142 -2.91 29.97 -11.54
C LYS A 142 -2.79 28.69 -10.71
N SER A 143 -2.06 27.69 -11.19
CA SER A 143 -1.86 26.42 -10.49
C SER A 143 -1.05 26.59 -9.21
N VAL A 144 0.00 27.41 -9.24
CA VAL A 144 0.80 27.75 -8.05
C VAL A 144 -0.05 28.51 -7.02
N VAL A 145 -0.83 29.52 -7.44
CA VAL A 145 -1.73 30.27 -6.55
C VAL A 145 -2.80 29.35 -5.94
N LYS A 146 -3.38 28.44 -6.74
CA LYS A 146 -4.33 27.43 -6.24
C LYS A 146 -3.66 26.55 -5.18
N TYR A 147 -2.47 26.03 -5.46
CA TYR A 147 -1.71 25.20 -4.51
C TYR A 147 -1.45 25.93 -3.18
N GLN A 148 -0.93 27.15 -3.23
CA GLN A 148 -0.63 27.95 -2.04
C GLN A 148 -1.89 28.21 -1.20
N SER A 149 -3.00 28.57 -1.85
CA SER A 149 -4.28 28.77 -1.15
C SER A 149 -4.78 27.51 -0.45
N LEU A 150 -4.70 26.34 -1.10
CA LEU A 150 -5.05 25.06 -0.47
C LEU A 150 -4.17 24.78 0.76
N ARG A 151 -2.88 25.10 0.67
CA ARG A 151 -1.91 24.88 1.76
C ARG A 151 -2.13 25.81 2.94
N GLU A 152 -2.50 27.07 2.69
CA GLU A 152 -2.88 28.01 3.75
C GLU A 152 -4.11 27.50 4.53
N ILE A 153 -5.14 26.99 3.83
CA ILE A 153 -6.33 26.42 4.46
C ILE A 153 -5.97 25.18 5.28
N PHE A 154 -5.12 24.29 4.73
CA PHE A 154 -4.62 23.12 5.46
C PHE A 154 -3.90 23.54 6.75
N ASN A 155 -2.91 24.44 6.66
CA ASN A 155 -2.09 24.86 7.78
C ASN A 155 -2.93 25.53 8.87
N LYS A 156 -3.93 26.34 8.49
CA LYS A 156 -4.87 26.93 9.45
C LYS A 156 -5.65 25.85 10.21
N ALA A 157 -6.18 24.86 9.50
CA ALA A 157 -6.91 23.76 10.12
C ALA A 157 -6.02 22.90 11.03
N ASP A 158 -4.74 22.70 10.65
CA ASP A 158 -3.76 21.94 11.44
C ASP A 158 -3.33 22.68 12.72
N CYS A 159 -3.10 23.99 12.63
CA CYS A 159 -2.85 24.84 13.80
C CYS A 159 -4.05 24.83 14.76
N GLU A 160 -5.27 24.98 14.25
CA GLU A 160 -6.49 24.93 15.06
C GLU A 160 -6.67 23.55 15.72
N LEU A 161 -6.44 22.46 14.97
CA LEU A 161 -6.46 21.10 15.52
C LEU A 161 -5.42 20.91 16.63
N THR A 162 -4.20 21.37 16.42
CA THR A 162 -3.12 21.31 17.41
C THR A 162 -3.51 22.04 18.69
N ASN A 163 -4.08 23.24 18.58
CA ASN A 163 -4.57 24.01 19.72
C ASN A 163 -5.69 23.29 20.48
N ILE A 164 -6.60 22.61 19.78
CA ILE A 164 -7.64 21.79 20.42
C ILE A 164 -7.00 20.62 21.17
N LEU A 165 -6.12 19.86 20.51
CA LEU A 165 -5.48 18.68 21.10
C LEU A 165 -4.63 19.03 22.34
N GLN A 166 -3.94 20.17 22.33
CA GLN A 166 -3.17 20.65 23.49
C GLN A 166 -4.06 21.00 24.70
N LYS A 167 -5.27 21.54 24.47
CA LYS A 167 -6.25 21.81 25.54
C LYS A 167 -6.86 20.54 26.15
N TYR A 168 -6.81 19.42 25.42
CA TYR A 168 -7.39 18.15 25.83
C TYR A 168 -6.34 17.02 25.79
N PRO A 169 -5.30 17.07 26.65
CA PRO A 169 -4.25 16.06 26.70
C PRO A 169 -4.82 14.68 27.08
N ASN A 170 -4.03 13.63 26.83
CA ASN A 170 -4.37 12.24 27.14
C ASN A 170 -5.71 11.77 26.54
N LYS A 171 -6.10 12.35 25.40
CA LYS A 171 -7.37 12.05 24.71
C LYS A 171 -8.63 12.30 25.54
N SER A 172 -8.57 13.24 26.50
CA SER A 172 -9.74 13.64 27.31
C SER A 172 -10.90 14.19 26.47
N TYR A 173 -10.65 14.63 25.23
CA TYR A 173 -11.66 15.02 24.27
C TYR A 173 -12.61 13.88 23.85
N LEU A 174 -12.23 12.60 24.04
CA LEU A 174 -13.08 11.45 23.69
C LEU A 174 -14.39 11.41 24.49
N ALA A 175 -14.37 11.93 25.72
CA ALA A 175 -15.55 12.04 26.57
C ALA A 175 -16.39 13.30 26.27
N LYS A 176 -15.99 14.13 25.29
CA LYS A 176 -16.62 15.42 24.98
C LYS A 176 -17.10 15.43 23.52
N PRO A 177 -18.37 15.08 23.25
CA PRO A 177 -18.89 14.95 21.88
C PRO A 177 -18.65 16.19 21.00
N ASP A 178 -18.84 17.40 21.54
CA ASP A 178 -18.66 18.65 20.80
C ASP A 178 -17.20 18.89 20.40
N VAL A 179 -16.26 18.55 21.29
CA VAL A 179 -14.82 18.67 21.01
C VAL A 179 -14.40 17.64 19.96
N LEU A 180 -14.89 16.40 20.08
CA LEU A 180 -14.66 15.37 19.09
C LEU A 180 -15.21 15.76 17.71
N ALA A 181 -16.39 16.41 17.66
CA ALA A 181 -16.95 16.94 16.43
C ALA A 181 -16.07 18.04 15.81
N GLN A 182 -15.51 18.93 16.61
CA GLN A 182 -14.55 19.94 16.15
C GLN A 182 -13.28 19.28 15.57
N ILE A 183 -12.71 18.28 16.27
CA ILE A 183 -11.54 17.53 15.80
C ILE A 183 -11.83 16.86 14.44
N LYS A 184 -12.98 16.17 14.33
CA LYS A 184 -13.42 15.57 13.06
C LYS A 184 -13.52 16.62 11.96
N ASN A 185 -14.13 17.77 12.24
CA ASN A 185 -14.25 18.84 11.26
C ASN A 185 -12.88 19.35 10.75
N LYS A 186 -11.91 19.56 11.64
CA LYS A 186 -10.55 19.97 11.24
C LYS A 186 -9.83 18.90 10.44
N ASN A 187 -9.94 17.63 10.84
CA ASN A 187 -9.41 16.52 10.06
C ASN A 187 -10.05 16.43 8.67
N LEU A 188 -11.35 16.69 8.55
CA LEU A 188 -12.04 16.69 7.25
C LEU A 188 -11.51 17.80 6.35
N ILE A 189 -11.33 19.01 6.88
CA ILE A 189 -10.76 20.14 6.12
C ILE A 189 -9.35 19.78 5.61
N LYS A 190 -8.47 19.32 6.50
CA LYS A 190 -7.11 18.89 6.16
C LYS A 190 -7.12 17.85 5.02
N PHE A 191 -7.96 16.84 5.17
CA PHE A 191 -8.12 15.77 4.19
C PHE A 191 -8.58 16.31 2.82
N THR A 192 -9.62 17.17 2.79
CA THR A 192 -10.13 17.75 1.53
C THR A 192 -9.06 18.58 0.82
N MET A 193 -8.22 19.31 1.56
CA MET A 193 -7.13 20.07 0.97
C MET A 193 -6.06 19.17 0.34
N LEU A 194 -5.71 18.05 1.00
CA LEU A 194 -4.79 17.06 0.43
C LEU A 194 -5.35 16.43 -0.86
N GLU A 195 -6.65 16.11 -0.92
CA GLU A 195 -7.27 15.63 -2.16
C GLU A 195 -7.18 16.65 -3.31
N GLU A 196 -7.45 17.93 -3.03
CA GLU A 196 -7.35 18.99 -4.04
C GLU A 196 -5.90 19.24 -4.49
N MET A 197 -4.93 19.11 -3.58
CA MET A 197 -3.50 19.15 -3.94
C MET A 197 -3.08 17.95 -4.78
N ASN A 198 -3.59 16.75 -4.47
CA ASN A 198 -3.30 15.53 -5.23
C ASN A 198 -3.71 15.67 -6.71
N LYS A 199 -4.80 16.39 -6.99
CA LYS A 199 -5.26 16.71 -8.35
C LYS A 199 -4.30 17.63 -9.13
N LEU A 200 -3.41 18.36 -8.43
CA LEU A 200 -2.41 19.23 -9.06
C LEU A 200 -1.13 18.48 -9.43
N LEU A 201 -0.97 17.22 -9.04
CA LEU A 201 0.18 16.42 -9.46
C LEU A 201 0.19 16.22 -10.97
N PRO A 202 1.36 16.18 -11.63
CA PRO A 202 1.48 15.81 -13.04
C PRO A 202 0.84 14.47 -13.36
N GLN A 203 0.37 14.29 -14.60
CA GLN A 203 -0.28 13.04 -15.01
C GLN A 203 0.60 11.82 -14.73
N LYS A 204 1.91 11.90 -15.00
CA LYS A 204 2.87 10.82 -14.75
C LYS A 204 2.88 10.35 -13.28
N LEU A 205 2.80 11.26 -12.31
CA LEU A 205 2.76 10.87 -10.89
C LEU A 205 1.40 10.28 -10.51
N ARG A 206 0.31 10.81 -11.07
CA ARG A 206 -1.03 10.22 -10.91
C ARG A 206 -1.11 8.82 -11.52
N ASP A 207 -0.43 8.58 -12.64
CA ASP A 207 -0.33 7.28 -13.29
C ASP A 207 0.44 6.28 -12.40
N GLU A 208 1.54 6.70 -11.77
CA GLU A 208 2.23 5.88 -10.75
C GLU A 208 1.27 5.53 -9.60
N GLN A 209 0.54 6.51 -9.06
CA GLN A 209 -0.45 6.27 -8.00
C GLN A 209 -1.54 5.27 -8.44
N LEU A 210 -1.99 5.34 -9.70
CA LEU A 210 -2.97 4.42 -10.28
C LEU A 210 -2.41 2.99 -10.40
N LYS A 211 -1.16 2.83 -10.86
CA LYS A 211 -0.53 1.51 -10.96
C LYS A 211 -0.44 0.83 -9.59
N HIS A 212 0.02 1.57 -8.58
CA HIS A 212 0.10 1.06 -7.22
C HIS A 212 -1.28 0.76 -6.61
N PHE A 213 -2.30 1.55 -6.97
CA PHE A 213 -3.67 1.26 -6.59
C PHE A 213 -4.15 -0.08 -7.18
N PHE A 214 -4.01 -0.30 -8.48
CA PHE A 214 -4.47 -1.55 -9.13
C PHE A 214 -3.78 -2.80 -8.56
N VAL A 215 -2.48 -2.75 -8.29
CA VAL A 215 -1.78 -3.87 -7.63
C VAL A 215 -2.24 -4.03 -6.17
N SER A 216 -2.49 -2.93 -5.45
CA SER A 216 -3.06 -3.00 -4.10
C SER A 216 -4.45 -3.63 -4.07
N ARG A 217 -5.25 -3.42 -5.13
CA ARG A 217 -6.55 -4.09 -5.33
C ARG A 217 -6.40 -5.60 -5.51
N LEU A 218 -5.39 -6.04 -6.26
CA LEU A 218 -5.07 -7.47 -6.39
C LEU A 218 -4.83 -8.11 -5.01
N LEU A 219 -4.21 -7.38 -4.07
CA LEU A 219 -3.95 -7.88 -2.72
C LEU A 219 -5.06 -7.58 -1.71
N ASN A 220 -6.19 -7.03 -2.16
CA ASN A 220 -7.29 -6.58 -1.30
C ASN A 220 -6.81 -5.67 -0.15
N ASN A 221 -5.88 -4.75 -0.44
CA ASN A 221 -5.36 -3.82 0.56
C ASN A 221 -6.45 -2.80 0.95
N TRP A 222 -6.97 -2.91 2.18
CA TRP A 222 -8.02 -2.02 2.68
C TRP A 222 -7.53 -0.64 3.11
N ASP A 223 -6.21 -0.43 3.15
CA ASP A 223 -5.60 0.76 3.73
C ASP A 223 -4.57 1.41 2.78
N TYR A 224 -4.58 1.07 1.48
CA TYR A 224 -3.60 1.57 0.48
C TYR A 224 -3.40 3.09 0.53
N LEU A 225 -4.49 3.85 0.54
CA LEU A 225 -4.51 5.27 0.83
C LEU A 225 -5.43 5.44 2.03
N ASN A 226 -4.89 5.82 3.17
CA ASN A 226 -5.67 6.11 4.36
C ASN A 226 -5.96 7.62 4.47
N PHE A 227 -6.67 8.05 5.51
CA PHE A 227 -7.04 9.47 5.66
C PHE A 227 -5.86 10.42 5.90
N ALA A 228 -4.67 9.89 6.19
CA ALA A 228 -3.44 10.67 6.29
C ALA A 228 -2.57 10.56 5.03
N PHE A 229 -3.02 9.84 3.99
CA PHE A 229 -2.28 9.62 2.74
C PHE A 229 -0.92 8.94 2.99
N CYS A 230 -0.78 8.14 4.05
CA CYS A 230 0.54 7.72 4.53
C CYS A 230 1.04 6.31 4.12
N ASN A 231 0.21 5.51 3.43
CA ASN A 231 0.56 4.13 3.01
C ASN A 231 1.02 4.03 1.53
N PHE A 232 1.06 5.16 0.84
CA PHE A 232 1.69 5.35 -0.46
C PHE A 232 2.39 6.70 -0.46
N GLY A 233 3.45 6.84 -1.25
CA GLY A 233 4.16 8.09 -1.39
C GLY A 233 5.14 8.04 -2.55
N TYR A 234 6.02 9.03 -2.60
CA TYR A 234 7.05 9.13 -3.62
C TYR A 234 8.45 9.18 -3.02
N PHE A 235 9.40 8.64 -3.77
CA PHE A 235 10.82 8.69 -3.43
C PHE A 235 11.65 8.95 -4.68
N ILE A 236 12.92 9.31 -4.48
CA ILE A 236 13.90 9.47 -5.58
C ILE A 236 14.95 8.39 -5.39
N ASP A 237 15.03 7.42 -6.31
CA ASP A 237 16.20 6.54 -6.34
C ASP A 237 17.39 7.30 -6.91
N LYS A 238 18.16 7.94 -6.01
CA LYS A 238 19.34 8.73 -6.35
C LYS A 238 20.41 7.94 -7.13
N ARG A 239 20.37 6.60 -7.10
CA ARG A 239 21.34 5.73 -7.77
C ARG A 239 20.97 5.45 -9.22
N ILE A 240 19.68 5.45 -9.54
CA ILE A 240 19.16 5.04 -10.86
C ILE A 240 18.58 6.23 -11.61
N HIS A 241 17.75 7.04 -10.95
CA HIS A 241 17.09 8.20 -11.54
C HIS A 241 17.11 9.37 -10.55
N PRO A 242 18.20 10.17 -10.52
CA PRO A 242 18.43 11.15 -9.45
C PRO A 242 17.45 12.32 -9.43
N THR A 243 16.56 12.43 -10.42
CA THR A 243 15.60 13.53 -10.58
C THR A 243 14.18 13.06 -10.86
N GLU A 244 13.93 11.75 -10.86
CA GLU A 244 12.62 11.17 -11.15
C GLU A 244 12.00 10.62 -9.86
N PHE A 245 10.78 11.06 -9.57
CA PHE A 245 9.98 10.49 -8.51
C PHE A 245 9.39 9.17 -8.96
N LYS A 246 9.49 8.15 -8.09
CA LYS A 246 8.81 6.86 -8.22
C LYS A 246 7.81 6.69 -7.10
N GLY A 247 6.70 6.02 -7.38
CA GLY A 247 5.75 5.61 -6.35
C GLY A 247 6.34 4.51 -5.47
N MET A 248 6.01 4.50 -4.19
CA MET A 248 6.28 3.38 -3.30
C MET A 248 5.09 3.12 -2.38
N THR A 249 4.68 1.85 -2.28
CA THR A 249 3.67 1.41 -1.32
C THR A 249 4.31 0.85 -0.05
N VAL A 250 3.75 1.21 1.10
CA VAL A 250 4.23 0.78 2.42
C VAL A 250 3.05 0.28 3.27
N ASP A 251 3.36 -0.41 4.36
CA ASP A 251 2.39 -0.98 5.31
C ASP A 251 1.32 -1.88 4.67
N PHE A 252 1.63 -3.17 4.59
CA PHE A 252 0.74 -4.18 4.01
C PHE A 252 -0.14 -4.86 5.06
N GLY A 253 -0.23 -4.31 6.28
CA GLY A 253 -0.98 -4.91 7.40
C GLY A 253 -2.49 -4.99 7.21
N GLY A 254 -3.04 -4.40 6.13
CA GLY A 254 -4.43 -4.52 5.70
C GLY A 254 -4.62 -5.27 4.37
N SER A 255 -3.64 -6.07 3.95
CA SER A 255 -3.63 -6.85 2.70
C SER A 255 -3.84 -8.34 2.93
N GLY A 256 -4.15 -9.09 1.86
CA GLY A 256 -4.38 -10.52 1.92
C GLY A 256 -5.62 -10.87 2.73
N THR A 257 -5.51 -11.79 3.66
CA THR A 257 -6.54 -12.14 4.64
C THR A 257 -6.61 -11.15 5.81
N LEU A 258 -5.62 -10.26 5.93
CA LEU A 258 -5.51 -9.32 7.05
C LEU A 258 -6.46 -8.13 6.88
N GLY A 259 -7.21 -7.87 7.94
CA GLY A 259 -8.09 -6.74 8.09
C GLY A 259 -7.58 -5.74 9.12
N PHE A 260 -8.48 -4.95 9.68
CA PHE A 260 -8.07 -3.86 10.57
C PHE A 260 -7.74 -4.30 11.98
N GLY A 261 -6.71 -3.66 12.50
CA GLY A 261 -6.28 -3.86 13.85
C GLY A 261 -5.95 -5.32 14.07
N GLY A 262 -5.29 -5.97 13.10
CA GLY A 262 -4.68 -7.32 13.12
C GLY A 262 -5.63 -8.52 13.17
N LEU A 263 -6.93 -8.29 12.98
CA LEU A 263 -7.94 -9.32 12.79
C LEU A 263 -7.97 -9.77 11.33
N ALA A 264 -8.54 -10.95 11.05
CA ALA A 264 -8.91 -11.33 9.69
C ALA A 264 -9.95 -10.35 9.13
N LYS A 265 -10.02 -10.24 7.80
CA LYS A 265 -10.89 -9.27 7.14
C LYS A 265 -12.36 -9.38 7.56
N ASN A 266 -12.94 -10.57 7.46
CA ASN A 266 -14.33 -10.82 7.88
C ASN A 266 -14.59 -10.48 9.35
N GLU A 267 -13.69 -10.82 10.27
CA GLU A 267 -13.83 -10.45 11.69
C GLU A 267 -13.71 -8.95 11.92
N SER A 268 -12.90 -8.29 11.10
CA SER A 268 -12.69 -6.86 11.19
C SER A 268 -13.73 -6.05 10.42
N TYR A 269 -14.73 -6.66 9.77
CA TYR A 269 -15.73 -5.95 8.96
C TYR A 269 -16.41 -4.84 9.76
N GLN A 270 -16.92 -5.12 10.95
CA GLN A 270 -17.56 -4.11 11.81
C GLN A 270 -16.58 -2.98 12.18
N ARG A 271 -15.31 -3.31 12.41
CA ARG A 271 -14.23 -2.33 12.67
C ARG A 271 -13.76 -1.61 11.39
N ALA A 272 -14.02 -2.15 10.22
CA ALA A 272 -13.79 -1.48 8.95
C ALA A 272 -14.91 -0.46 8.69
N MET A 273 -16.14 -0.83 9.04
CA MET A 273 -17.33 0.01 8.96
C MET A 273 -17.35 1.16 9.97
N GLN A 274 -16.80 0.91 11.15
CA GLN A 274 -16.56 1.92 12.17
C GLN A 274 -15.22 2.59 11.86
N GLY A 275 -15.15 3.93 11.85
CA GLY A 275 -13.88 4.63 11.59
C GLY A 275 -12.75 4.07 12.46
N ALA A 276 -11.53 3.96 11.89
CA ALA A 276 -10.37 3.39 12.59
C ALA A 276 -10.15 3.93 14.00
N ARG A 277 -10.59 5.17 14.22
CA ARG A 277 -10.48 5.93 15.46
C ARG A 277 -11.67 6.87 15.61
N PRO A 278 -11.99 7.32 16.83
CA PRO A 278 -13.06 8.29 17.05
C PRO A 278 -12.81 9.63 16.36
N GLU A 279 -11.55 10.06 16.19
CA GLU A 279 -11.17 11.34 15.58
C GLU A 279 -11.21 11.31 14.06
N ASN A 280 -11.30 10.10 13.49
CA ASN A 280 -11.41 9.90 12.07
C ASN A 280 -12.75 10.49 11.60
N PRO A 281 -12.76 11.54 10.75
CA PRO A 281 -14.00 12.08 10.21
C PRO A 281 -14.60 11.20 9.14
N LEU A 282 -13.87 10.17 8.69
CA LEU A 282 -14.27 9.30 7.62
C LEU A 282 -15.25 8.23 8.15
N ALA A 283 -16.47 8.24 7.63
CA ALA A 283 -17.37 7.10 7.72
C ALA A 283 -17.02 6.08 6.64
N SER A 284 -17.28 4.80 6.90
CA SER A 284 -17.21 3.79 5.86
C SER A 284 -18.18 4.10 4.72
N THR A 285 -17.87 3.62 3.51
CA THR A 285 -18.81 3.75 2.42
C THR A 285 -20.06 2.92 2.71
N SER A 286 -21.24 3.46 2.41
CA SER A 286 -22.47 2.66 2.39
C SER A 286 -22.46 1.58 1.31
N LEU A 287 -21.38 1.53 0.51
CA LEU A 287 -21.18 0.60 -0.60
C LEU A 287 -20.34 -0.61 -0.17
N PHE A 288 -19.56 -0.52 0.91
CA PHE A 288 -18.77 -1.64 1.42
C PHE A 288 -19.64 -2.58 2.25
N THR A 289 -19.81 -3.80 1.74
CA THR A 289 -20.63 -4.85 2.35
C THR A 289 -19.76 -5.98 2.88
N GLU A 290 -20.34 -6.87 3.69
CA GLU A 290 -19.61 -8.01 4.24
C GLU A 290 -19.12 -8.97 3.15
N LYS A 291 -19.79 -9.01 1.98
CA LYS A 291 -19.34 -9.78 0.82
C LYS A 291 -18.02 -9.24 0.26
N ASP A 292 -17.85 -7.92 0.26
CA ASP A 292 -16.62 -7.25 -0.18
C ASP A 292 -15.46 -7.46 0.80
N ALA A 293 -15.76 -7.92 2.01
CA ALA A 293 -14.76 -8.12 3.04
C ALA A 293 -13.92 -9.40 2.81
N ASN A 294 -14.42 -10.39 2.08
CA ASN A 294 -13.72 -11.66 1.96
C ASN A 294 -12.53 -11.59 0.99
N PHE A 295 -11.37 -12.06 1.45
CA PHE A 295 -10.26 -12.37 0.55
C PHE A 295 -10.43 -13.78 0.01
N SER A 296 -10.72 -13.89 -1.29
CA SER A 296 -11.04 -15.16 -1.97
C SER A 296 -10.45 -15.20 -3.37
N ASN A 297 -10.59 -16.35 -4.04
CA ASN A 297 -10.07 -16.58 -5.40
C ASN A 297 -10.63 -15.59 -6.41
N ASN A 298 -11.90 -15.19 -6.24
CA ASN A 298 -12.50 -14.22 -7.11
C ASN A 298 -12.00 -12.82 -6.70
N LEU A 299 -11.59 -12.02 -7.69
CA LEU A 299 -11.75 -10.58 -7.54
C LEU A 299 -13.25 -10.34 -7.26
N PRO A 300 -13.61 -9.34 -6.43
CA PRO A 300 -15.00 -8.91 -6.37
C PRO A 300 -15.55 -8.76 -7.80
N ASP A 301 -16.81 -9.15 -8.05
CA ASP A 301 -17.42 -9.17 -9.40
C ASP A 301 -17.22 -7.84 -10.15
N SER A 302 -17.06 -6.78 -9.36
CA SER A 302 -16.47 -5.55 -9.80
C SER A 302 -14.93 -5.55 -9.67
N LEU A 303 -14.24 -5.49 -10.82
CA LEU A 303 -13.02 -4.65 -10.84
C LEU A 303 -13.33 -3.25 -10.32
N THR A 304 -14.59 -2.85 -10.45
CA THR A 304 -15.23 -1.55 -10.40
C THR A 304 -15.87 -1.23 -9.05
N GLY A 305 -15.08 -0.84 -8.04
CA GLY A 305 -15.71 -0.74 -6.73
C GLY A 305 -14.95 -0.03 -5.64
N ILE A 306 -15.27 1.25 -5.47
CA ILE A 306 -15.14 1.97 -4.19
C ILE A 306 -15.74 1.17 -3.01
N SER A 307 -16.68 0.25 -3.30
CA SER A 307 -17.32 -0.72 -2.39
C SER A 307 -16.38 -1.74 -1.77
N SER A 308 -15.16 -1.91 -2.25
CA SER A 308 -14.22 -2.92 -1.72
C SER A 308 -13.11 -2.33 -0.85
N VAL A 309 -13.09 -1.00 -0.75
CA VAL A 309 -12.21 -0.26 0.15
C VAL A 309 -13.11 0.41 1.19
N PRO A 310 -13.17 -0.09 2.44
CA PRO A 310 -14.16 0.34 3.43
C PRO A 310 -14.12 1.85 3.70
N ARG A 311 -12.95 2.49 3.62
CA ARG A 311 -12.75 3.89 4.04
C ARG A 311 -12.57 4.89 2.91
N SER A 312 -13.06 4.54 1.73
CA SER A 312 -12.82 5.30 0.50
C SER A 312 -13.72 6.53 0.31
N ARG A 313 -14.79 6.74 1.11
CA ARG A 313 -15.75 7.86 0.94
C ARG A 313 -15.09 9.25 0.89
N PRO A 314 -14.02 9.52 1.63
CA PRO A 314 -13.36 10.81 1.56
C PRO A 314 -12.36 10.83 0.43
N LEU A 315 -11.63 9.74 0.18
CA LEU A 315 -10.78 9.59 -1.01
C LEU A 315 -11.57 9.49 -2.32
N LEU A 316 -12.88 9.70 -2.25
CA LEU A 316 -13.84 9.38 -3.29
C LEU A 316 -13.64 10.24 -4.52
N SER A 317 -13.00 11.42 -4.46
CA SER A 317 -12.64 12.10 -5.71
C SER A 317 -11.43 11.43 -6.38
N THR A 318 -10.40 11.11 -5.61
CA THR A 318 -9.21 10.39 -6.10
C THR A 318 -9.60 8.97 -6.55
N ILE A 319 -10.14 8.16 -5.65
CA ILE A 319 -10.61 6.79 -5.87
C ILE A 319 -11.75 6.74 -6.90
N ARG A 320 -12.70 7.69 -7.01
CA ARG A 320 -13.64 7.66 -8.15
C ARG A 320 -12.94 7.90 -9.46
N GLY A 321 -11.88 8.71 -9.52
CA GLY A 321 -11.06 8.78 -10.73
C GLY A 321 -10.49 7.41 -11.08
N GLN A 322 -9.93 6.70 -10.10
CA GLN A 322 -9.36 5.36 -10.29
C GLN A 322 -10.43 4.32 -10.64
N VAL A 323 -11.60 4.37 -9.99
CA VAL A 323 -12.75 3.49 -10.21
C VAL A 323 -13.49 3.84 -11.50
N ALA A 324 -13.49 5.10 -11.95
CA ALA A 324 -14.03 5.46 -13.26
C ALA A 324 -13.18 4.85 -14.37
N VAL A 325 -11.86 4.81 -14.19
CA VAL A 325 -10.96 4.03 -15.05
C VAL A 325 -11.34 2.54 -14.99
N GLU A 326 -11.56 1.95 -13.81
CA GLU A 326 -12.09 0.58 -13.68
C GLU A 326 -13.42 0.37 -14.42
N ASN A 327 -14.36 1.31 -14.29
CA ASN A 327 -15.71 1.23 -14.88
C ASN A 327 -15.62 1.31 -16.40
N ASN A 328 -14.81 2.23 -16.90
CA ASN A 328 -14.50 2.34 -18.31
C ASN A 328 -13.85 1.05 -18.83
N ILE A 329 -13.02 0.35 -18.05
CA ILE A 329 -12.47 -0.97 -18.42
C ILE A 329 -13.58 -2.02 -18.50
N PHE A 330 -14.46 -2.08 -17.51
CA PHE A 330 -15.56 -3.04 -17.48
C PHE A 330 -16.57 -2.82 -18.61
N GLU A 331 -16.84 -1.56 -18.94
CA GLU A 331 -17.81 -1.15 -19.97
C GLU A 331 -17.19 -1.04 -21.38
N ALA A 332 -15.86 -1.01 -21.49
CA ALA A 332 -15.17 -0.89 -22.78
C ALA A 332 -15.45 -2.11 -23.65
N LYS A 333 -16.16 -1.87 -24.76
CA LYS A 333 -16.41 -2.87 -25.81
C LYS A 333 -15.30 -2.91 -26.87
N ASP A 334 -14.44 -1.90 -26.92
CA ASP A 334 -13.36 -1.80 -27.90
C ASP A 334 -12.18 -0.99 -27.32
N PHE A 335 -11.11 -1.70 -26.91
CA PHE A 335 -9.90 -1.10 -26.38
C PHE A 335 -9.00 -0.47 -27.47
N ASN A 336 -9.33 -0.61 -28.76
CA ASN A 336 -8.50 -0.08 -29.85
C ASN A 336 -8.49 1.46 -29.93
N ASN A 337 -9.48 2.15 -29.33
CA ASN A 337 -9.58 3.62 -29.29
C ASN A 337 -9.01 4.22 -27.99
N PHE A 338 -7.82 3.76 -27.55
CA PHE A 338 -7.25 4.04 -26.23
C PHE A 338 -7.45 5.48 -25.70
N ASN A 339 -8.29 5.60 -24.66
CA ASN A 339 -8.27 6.74 -23.76
C ASN A 339 -7.01 6.67 -22.90
N LYS A 340 -6.21 7.74 -22.86
CA LYS A 340 -4.98 7.86 -22.04
C LYS A 340 -5.22 7.46 -20.58
N GLU A 341 -6.44 7.65 -20.08
CA GLU A 341 -6.86 7.31 -18.72
C GLU A 341 -6.76 5.82 -18.37
N LEU A 342 -6.82 4.90 -19.36
CA LEU A 342 -6.72 3.45 -19.13
C LEU A 342 -5.28 2.92 -19.12
N MET A 343 -4.30 3.72 -19.57
CA MET A 343 -2.91 3.30 -19.73
C MET A 343 -2.28 2.71 -18.46
N PRO A 344 -2.47 3.27 -17.25
CA PRO A 344 -1.89 2.71 -16.04
C PRO A 344 -2.40 1.30 -15.73
N ALA A 345 -3.68 1.02 -15.99
CA ALA A 345 -4.28 -0.28 -15.72
C ALA A 345 -3.80 -1.34 -16.71
N LEU A 346 -3.65 -0.97 -17.98
CA LEU A 346 -3.07 -1.81 -19.03
C LEU A 346 -1.59 -2.13 -18.77
N GLU A 347 -0.82 -1.15 -18.28
CA GLU A 347 0.56 -1.40 -17.84
C GLU A 347 0.59 -2.44 -16.71
N VAL A 348 -0.33 -2.35 -15.74
CA VAL A 348 -0.45 -3.36 -14.67
C VAL A 348 -0.86 -4.72 -15.22
N ALA A 349 -1.81 -4.78 -16.17
CA ALA A 349 -2.19 -6.01 -16.83
C ALA A 349 -0.99 -6.66 -17.56
N TYR A 350 -0.17 -5.85 -18.24
CA TYR A 350 1.07 -6.31 -18.85
C TYR A 350 2.08 -6.84 -17.80
N ARG A 351 2.33 -6.08 -16.72
CA ARG A 351 3.19 -6.49 -15.60
C ARG A 351 2.78 -7.85 -15.05
N LEU A 352 1.48 -8.04 -14.83
CA LEU A 352 0.92 -9.29 -14.35
C LEU A 352 1.07 -10.40 -15.42
N GLN A 353 0.80 -10.13 -16.68
CA GLN A 353 0.90 -11.13 -17.75
C GLN A 353 2.32 -11.70 -17.87
N VAL A 354 3.36 -10.85 -17.80
CA VAL A 354 4.75 -11.30 -17.94
C VAL A 354 5.34 -11.87 -16.64
N LEU A 355 4.75 -11.58 -15.48
CA LEU A 355 5.14 -12.20 -14.20
C LEU A 355 4.86 -13.71 -14.24
N PRO A 356 5.85 -14.61 -14.10
CA PRO A 356 5.60 -16.04 -14.25
C PRO A 356 4.82 -16.62 -13.05
N ASP A 357 3.84 -17.49 -13.32
CA ASP A 357 3.05 -18.18 -12.27
C ASP A 357 3.95 -18.99 -11.31
N HIS A 358 4.95 -19.68 -11.86
CA HIS A 358 5.89 -20.48 -11.06
C HIS A 358 6.76 -19.62 -10.12
N ALA A 359 6.97 -18.34 -10.43
CA ALA A 359 7.67 -17.43 -9.53
C ALA A 359 6.81 -17.10 -8.29
N ILE A 360 5.49 -16.95 -8.47
CA ILE A 360 4.51 -16.77 -7.37
C ILE A 360 4.46 -18.02 -6.50
N GLU A 361 4.42 -19.19 -7.13
CA GLU A 361 4.46 -20.49 -6.45
C GLU A 361 5.74 -20.65 -5.63
N ASP A 362 6.91 -20.45 -6.24
CA ASP A 362 8.21 -20.50 -5.56
C ASP A 362 8.25 -19.56 -4.35
N TYR A 363 7.86 -18.30 -4.55
CA TYR A 363 7.85 -17.31 -3.48
C TYR A 363 6.95 -17.73 -2.33
N LEU A 364 5.73 -18.20 -2.61
CA LEU A 364 4.80 -18.65 -1.57
C LEU A 364 5.25 -19.98 -0.94
N HIS A 365 5.88 -20.89 -1.67
CA HIS A 365 6.44 -22.11 -1.07
C HIS A 365 7.61 -21.81 -0.12
N GLU A 366 8.46 -20.84 -0.46
CA GLU A 366 9.61 -20.44 0.36
C GLU A 366 9.23 -19.57 1.57
N ASN A 367 8.19 -18.75 1.44
CA ASN A 367 7.87 -17.71 2.41
C ASN A 367 6.53 -17.93 3.12
N TRP A 368 5.58 -18.72 2.58
CA TRP A 368 4.32 -19.03 3.26
C TRP A 368 4.55 -20.08 4.36
N LEU A 369 4.37 -19.67 5.60
CA LEU A 369 4.80 -20.41 6.78
C LEU A 369 3.83 -21.53 7.22
N MET A 370 3.03 -22.09 6.30
CA MET A 370 2.16 -23.23 6.59
C MET A 370 2.93 -24.54 6.74
N GLY A 371 2.83 -25.18 7.91
CA GLY A 371 3.11 -26.62 8.06
C GLY A 371 4.50 -27.01 8.54
N GLU A 372 5.37 -26.07 8.88
CA GLU A 372 6.58 -26.42 9.63
C GLU A 372 6.32 -26.26 11.13
N LYS A 373 6.74 -27.27 11.91
CA LYS A 373 6.77 -27.21 13.38
C LYS A 373 7.59 -25.99 13.88
N ASP A 374 8.37 -25.36 13.00
CA ASP A 374 9.25 -24.21 13.26
C ASP A 374 8.53 -22.86 13.35
N PHE A 375 7.27 -22.72 12.85
CA PHE A 375 6.48 -21.49 13.01
C PHE A 375 5.14 -21.76 13.71
N PRO A 376 5.15 -21.94 15.05
CA PRO A 376 4.05 -22.59 15.75
C PRO A 376 2.81 -21.71 15.99
N TYR A 377 2.73 -20.50 15.44
CA TYR A 377 1.65 -19.56 15.77
C TYR A 377 0.80 -19.21 14.56
N ARG A 378 -0.28 -19.98 14.43
CA ARG A 378 -1.42 -19.73 13.54
C ARG A 378 -2.48 -18.88 14.23
N ASP A 379 -3.46 -18.41 13.47
CA ASP A 379 -4.65 -17.83 14.09
C ASP A 379 -5.31 -18.84 15.03
N LYS A 380 -5.87 -18.35 16.15
CA LYS A 380 -6.55 -19.18 17.15
C LYS A 380 -7.74 -19.91 16.54
N ASP A 381 -8.39 -19.28 15.57
CA ASP A 381 -9.52 -19.85 14.85
C ASP A 381 -9.05 -20.40 13.50
N SER A 382 -9.14 -21.73 13.38
CA SER A 382 -8.62 -22.48 12.24
C SER A 382 -9.21 -22.07 10.90
N LYS A 383 -10.42 -21.46 10.86
CA LYS A 383 -11.08 -21.08 9.60
C LYS A 383 -10.37 -19.93 8.87
N TYR A 384 -9.57 -19.15 9.58
CA TYR A 384 -8.82 -18.03 8.99
C TYR A 384 -7.41 -18.43 8.52
N ASN A 385 -6.97 -19.64 8.87
CA ASN A 385 -5.68 -20.15 8.41
C ASN A 385 -5.81 -20.65 6.97
N ILE A 386 -5.19 -19.94 6.03
CA ILE A 386 -5.15 -20.31 4.62
C ILE A 386 -3.86 -21.11 4.34
N ASP A 387 -4.00 -22.29 3.73
CA ASP A 387 -2.84 -23.09 3.35
C ASP A 387 -2.08 -22.53 2.13
N THR A 388 -0.84 -23.00 1.92
CA THR A 388 0.00 -22.53 0.80
C THR A 388 -0.67 -22.74 -0.56
N ALA A 389 -1.34 -23.88 -0.76
CA ALA A 389 -1.99 -24.18 -2.03
C ALA A 389 -3.18 -23.24 -2.29
N LYS A 390 -3.96 -22.95 -1.26
CA LYS A 390 -5.11 -22.05 -1.32
C LYS A 390 -4.69 -20.61 -1.54
N ILE A 391 -3.65 -20.09 -0.87
CA ILE A 391 -3.18 -18.72 -1.15
C ILE A 391 -2.57 -18.60 -2.56
N ILE A 392 -1.84 -19.62 -3.04
CA ILE A 392 -1.34 -19.67 -4.41
C ILE A 392 -2.51 -19.60 -5.40
N ALA A 393 -3.53 -20.43 -5.20
CA ALA A 393 -4.72 -20.42 -6.04
C ALA A 393 -5.40 -19.04 -6.02
N ILE A 394 -5.59 -18.43 -4.84
CA ILE A 394 -6.18 -17.10 -4.71
C ILE A 394 -5.40 -16.05 -5.52
N ILE A 395 -4.08 -15.95 -5.34
CA ILE A 395 -3.28 -14.92 -6.01
C ILE A 395 -3.26 -15.15 -7.53
N LYS A 396 -3.13 -16.40 -7.98
CA LYS A 396 -3.13 -16.74 -9.41
C LYS A 396 -4.48 -16.49 -10.07
N ASP A 397 -5.58 -16.85 -9.41
CA ASP A 397 -6.92 -16.64 -9.95
C ASP A 397 -7.24 -15.15 -10.05
N ARG A 398 -6.95 -14.36 -9.01
CA ARG A 398 -7.14 -12.90 -9.06
C ARG A 398 -6.28 -12.25 -10.14
N LYS A 399 -5.03 -12.69 -10.30
CA LYS A 399 -4.13 -12.24 -11.37
C LYS A 399 -4.74 -12.53 -12.75
N ARG A 400 -5.21 -13.75 -13.00
CA ARG A 400 -5.84 -14.17 -14.25
C ARG A 400 -7.10 -13.37 -14.53
N SER A 401 -7.95 -13.19 -13.52
CA SER A 401 -9.15 -12.37 -13.64
C SER A 401 -8.79 -10.96 -14.09
N PHE A 402 -7.82 -10.29 -13.46
CA PHE A 402 -7.39 -8.94 -13.86
C PHE A 402 -6.93 -8.88 -15.33
N ILE A 403 -6.11 -9.83 -15.76
CA ILE A 403 -5.63 -9.95 -17.14
C ILE A 403 -6.80 -10.17 -18.12
N GLN A 404 -7.76 -11.03 -17.78
CA GLN A 404 -8.89 -11.38 -18.62
C GLN A 404 -9.78 -10.17 -18.95
N TYR A 405 -9.88 -9.18 -18.06
CA TYR A 405 -10.66 -7.97 -18.34
C TYR A 405 -10.14 -7.15 -19.51
N PHE A 406 -8.83 -7.20 -19.81
CA PHE A 406 -8.25 -6.49 -20.95
C PHE A 406 -8.13 -7.37 -22.19
N GLY A 407 -7.95 -8.68 -22.00
CA GLY A 407 -7.68 -9.63 -23.07
C GLY A 407 -6.22 -9.59 -23.55
N GLN A 408 -5.75 -10.74 -24.04
CA GLN A 408 -4.35 -10.89 -24.47
C GLN A 408 -3.97 -9.97 -25.62
N ASP A 409 -4.85 -9.81 -26.61
CA ASP A 409 -4.57 -9.00 -27.81
C ASP A 409 -4.37 -7.53 -27.46
N THR A 410 -5.20 -6.98 -26.57
CA THR A 410 -5.06 -5.60 -26.08
C THR A 410 -3.73 -5.39 -25.36
N ILE A 411 -3.34 -6.34 -24.50
CA ILE A 411 -2.07 -6.28 -23.76
C ILE A 411 -0.88 -6.39 -24.72
N LYS A 412 -0.96 -7.26 -25.73
CA LYS A 412 0.07 -7.40 -26.77
C LYS A 412 0.18 -6.13 -27.63
N HIS A 413 -0.95 -5.52 -27.99
CA HIS A 413 -0.96 -4.25 -28.71
C HIS A 413 -0.36 -3.11 -27.87
N TRP A 414 -0.64 -3.07 -26.56
CA TRP A 414 0.01 -2.14 -25.65
C TRP A 414 1.54 -2.34 -25.63
N GLU A 415 2.02 -3.59 -25.55
CA GLU A 415 3.46 -3.90 -25.60
C GLU A 415 4.10 -3.37 -26.90
N GLN A 416 3.45 -3.59 -28.05
CA GLN A 416 3.95 -3.17 -29.36
C GLN A 416 4.06 -1.65 -29.51
N ASN A 417 3.17 -0.89 -28.87
CA ASN A 417 3.20 0.58 -28.88
C ASN A 417 4.11 1.17 -27.78
N ASN A 418 4.52 0.37 -26.80
CA ASN A 418 5.27 0.81 -25.62
C ASN A 418 6.56 0.00 -25.42
N ILE A 419 7.26 -0.35 -26.50
CA ILE A 419 8.38 -1.32 -26.50
C ILE A 419 9.45 -1.02 -25.44
N LEU A 420 9.87 0.24 -25.30
CA LEU A 420 10.88 0.63 -24.33
C LEU A 420 10.39 0.49 -22.88
N GLN A 421 9.15 0.90 -22.61
CA GLN A 421 8.52 0.76 -21.30
C GLN A 421 8.28 -0.71 -20.95
N ALA A 422 7.83 -1.52 -21.92
CA ALA A 422 7.67 -2.96 -21.76
C ALA A 422 9.01 -3.65 -21.43
N ALA A 423 10.11 -3.28 -22.10
CA ALA A 423 11.43 -3.78 -21.79
C ALA A 423 11.90 -3.39 -20.38
N LYS A 424 11.68 -2.13 -19.99
CA LYS A 424 11.96 -1.65 -18.63
C LYS A 424 11.19 -2.45 -17.57
N ILE A 425 9.90 -2.70 -17.79
CA ILE A 425 9.06 -3.50 -16.88
C ILE A 425 9.59 -4.91 -16.69
N ARG A 426 10.02 -5.58 -17.76
CA ARG A 426 10.58 -6.94 -17.66
C ARG A 426 11.84 -6.97 -16.81
N ILE A 427 12.68 -5.93 -16.91
CA ILE A 427 13.87 -5.75 -16.07
C ILE A 427 13.45 -5.51 -14.61
N GLU A 428 12.51 -4.60 -14.36
CA GLU A 428 11.99 -4.30 -13.02
C GLU A 428 11.45 -5.56 -12.32
N ILE A 429 10.69 -6.39 -13.05
CA ILE A 429 10.19 -7.68 -12.54
C ILE A 429 11.35 -8.63 -12.27
N ALA A 430 12.26 -8.83 -13.22
CA ALA A 430 13.40 -9.73 -13.05
C ALA A 430 14.26 -9.34 -11.83
N ASP A 431 14.55 -8.05 -11.66
CA ASP A 431 15.32 -7.51 -10.53
C ASP A 431 14.57 -7.69 -9.21
N SER A 432 13.25 -7.45 -9.18
CA SER A 432 12.43 -7.73 -8.00
C SER A 432 12.44 -9.20 -7.61
N LEU A 433 12.29 -10.13 -8.57
CA LEU A 433 12.33 -11.56 -8.30
C LEU A 433 13.72 -12.00 -7.81
N LYS A 434 14.79 -11.47 -8.39
CA LYS A 434 16.17 -11.70 -7.95
C LYS A 434 16.39 -11.22 -6.51
N ARG A 435 15.91 -10.02 -6.16
CA ARG A 435 16.01 -9.49 -4.79
C ARG A 435 15.21 -10.31 -3.78
N LEU A 436 13.99 -10.72 -4.14
CA LEU A 436 13.09 -11.45 -3.24
C LEU A 436 13.50 -12.90 -3.04
N MET A 437 13.93 -13.60 -4.08
CA MET A 437 14.15 -15.06 -4.04
C MET A 437 15.60 -15.49 -4.25
N ASN A 438 16.51 -14.56 -4.57
CA ASN A 438 17.88 -14.89 -4.98
C ASN A 438 17.94 -15.89 -6.14
N LYS A 439 16.95 -15.84 -7.03
CA LYS A 439 16.79 -16.68 -8.22
C LYS A 439 16.66 -15.79 -9.46
N ILE A 440 17.20 -16.25 -10.58
CA ILE A 440 17.08 -15.55 -11.86
C ILE A 440 15.91 -16.15 -12.64
N TYR A 441 14.94 -15.31 -12.98
CA TYR A 441 13.81 -15.67 -13.82
C TYR A 441 13.97 -14.99 -15.17
N THR A 442 13.78 -15.75 -16.25
CA THR A 442 13.72 -15.17 -17.59
C THR A 442 12.31 -14.67 -17.84
N ILE A 443 12.15 -13.35 -17.98
CA ILE A 443 10.86 -12.70 -18.23
C ILE A 443 10.68 -12.54 -19.73
N GLN A 444 9.77 -13.33 -20.30
CA GLN A 444 9.48 -13.30 -21.74
C GLN A 444 8.47 -12.19 -22.08
N PRO A 445 8.59 -11.55 -23.25
CA PRO A 445 7.57 -10.63 -23.73
C PRO A 445 6.27 -11.39 -24.04
N VAL A 446 5.13 -10.68 -23.96
CA VAL A 446 3.81 -11.28 -24.22
C VAL A 446 3.73 -11.79 -25.65
N SER A 447 4.28 -11.01 -26.58
CA SER A 447 4.41 -11.38 -27.99
C SER A 447 5.15 -12.71 -28.25
N ALA A 448 6.13 -13.09 -27.42
CA ALA A 448 6.85 -14.37 -27.57
C ALA A 448 6.03 -15.58 -27.08
N ALA A 449 5.14 -15.40 -26.10
CA ALA A 449 4.28 -16.48 -25.60
C ALA A 449 3.24 -16.96 -26.64
N SER A 450 2.95 -16.13 -27.65
CA SER A 450 2.05 -16.46 -28.76
C SER A 450 2.70 -17.16 -29.96
N GLN A 451 4.01 -17.47 -29.90
CA GLN A 451 4.74 -18.11 -31.02
C GLN A 451 4.82 -19.64 -30.94
N THR A 452 4.23 -20.28 -29.92
CA THR A 452 3.91 -21.70 -29.97
C THR A 452 2.50 -21.88 -30.52
N VAL A 453 2.42 -22.08 -31.84
CA VAL A 453 1.29 -22.71 -32.54
C VAL A 453 1.55 -24.20 -32.61
#